data_AF-A0A7R7AG53-F1
#
_entry.id   AF-A0A7R7AG53-F1
#
_cell.length_a   1.000
_cell.length_b   1.000
_cell.length_c   1.000
_cell.angle_alpha   90.00
_cell.angle_beta   90.00
_cell.angle_gamma   90.00
#
_symmetry.space_group_name_H-M   'P 1'
#
loop_
_entity.id
_entity.type
_entity.pdbx_description
1 polymer ?
#
loop_
_entity_poly.entity_id
_entity_poly.type
_entity_poly.pdbx_seq_one_letter_code
_entity_poly.pdbx_strand_id
1 'polypeptide(L)'
;MKQIKLKTIFGVACLSAYTLLTACSQGLFQLGSAPQVNEFSNQAKTFAYECQGGYSFTASIDNQQAWLFLPERTVTLMHISAASGMKYSGERVMFWSKGKEALLEIDNTIYKGCKNNHSKAIWEHAKLNGVDFRALGNEPSWVLEIIAGEKITFSQPLVAKRFEFTLPEPKVNQSARTTQYDTKDNEHTLSLVINGKSCSDTMSGESFASTVTVILDGNTFKGCGKVLH
;
A
#
# COMPACT_ATOMS: atom_id res chain seq x y z
N MET A 1 -68.45 -81.76 9.62
CA MET A 1 -68.25 -83.21 9.37
C MET A 1 -66.83 -83.44 8.85
N LYS A 2 -66.13 -84.42 9.45
CA LYS A 2 -64.92 -85.17 8.98
C LYS A 2 -63.78 -84.35 8.32
N GLN A 3 -62.63 -84.16 8.99
CA GLN A 3 -61.50 -85.10 9.18
C GLN A 3 -60.81 -85.58 7.89
N ILE A 4 -59.47 -85.66 8.00
CA ILE A 4 -58.47 -86.47 7.26
C ILE A 4 -57.51 -85.59 6.43
N LYS A 5 -56.28 -85.27 6.89
CA LYS A 5 -55.03 -86.04 7.16
C LYS A 5 -54.15 -86.31 5.93
N LEU A 6 -52.88 -85.87 6.07
CA LEU A 6 -51.61 -86.49 5.63
C LEU A 6 -51.35 -86.58 4.11
N LYS A 7 -50.12 -86.46 3.57
CA LYS A 7 -48.83 -86.98 4.05
C LYS A 7 -47.66 -86.48 3.15
N THR A 8 -46.50 -86.20 3.74
CA THR A 8 -45.10 -86.46 3.25
C THR A 8 -44.59 -85.80 1.93
N ILE A 9 -43.30 -85.51 1.65
CA ILE A 9 -41.95 -85.97 2.09
C ILE A 9 -40.88 -85.02 1.48
N PHE A 10 -39.72 -84.82 2.16
CA PHE A 10 -38.35 -84.42 1.71
C PHE A 10 -38.15 -83.12 0.89
N GLY A 11 -37.07 -82.35 1.02
CA GLY A 11 -35.83 -82.45 1.78
C GLY A 11 -34.83 -81.35 1.36
N VAL A 12 -33.98 -80.95 2.32
CA VAL A 12 -32.59 -80.46 2.20
C VAL A 12 -32.29 -79.12 1.49
N ALA A 13 -32.04 -78.13 2.36
CA ALA A 13 -30.89 -77.20 2.44
C ALA A 13 -30.39 -76.40 1.22
N CYS A 14 -30.43 -75.07 1.36
CA CYS A 14 -29.34 -74.20 0.96
C CYS A 14 -29.29 -72.97 1.88
N LEU A 15 -28.17 -72.77 2.59
CA LEU A 15 -27.89 -71.58 3.40
C LEU A 15 -27.53 -70.40 2.50
N SER A 16 -28.05 -69.21 2.80
CA SER A 16 -27.28 -67.96 2.68
C SER A 16 -27.96 -66.84 3.44
N ALA A 17 -27.26 -66.34 4.46
CA ALA A 17 -27.62 -65.17 5.23
C ALA A 17 -27.48 -63.91 4.38
N TYR A 18 -28.51 -63.06 4.36
CA TYR A 18 -28.40 -61.68 3.89
C TYR A 18 -28.58 -60.74 5.09
N THR A 19 -27.46 -60.16 5.47
CA THR A 19 -27.27 -59.08 6.43
C THR A 19 -27.88 -57.77 5.90
N LEU A 20 -28.66 -57.10 6.76
CA LEU A 20 -29.18 -55.75 6.56
C LEU A 20 -28.03 -54.74 6.61
N LEU A 21 -27.75 -54.04 5.51
CA LEU A 21 -26.84 -52.90 5.48
C LEU A 21 -27.65 -51.60 5.60
N THR A 22 -27.40 -50.91 6.70
CA THR A 22 -27.87 -49.57 7.06
C THR A 22 -27.22 -48.53 6.16
N ALA A 23 -28.04 -47.66 5.54
CA ALA A 23 -27.56 -46.52 4.78
C ALA A 23 -27.18 -45.37 5.73
N CYS A 24 -25.87 -45.12 5.90
CA CYS A 24 -25.38 -43.85 6.44
C CYS A 24 -25.17 -42.87 5.28
N SER A 25 -25.99 -41.82 5.19
CA SER A 25 -25.73 -40.71 4.28
C SER A 25 -24.53 -39.91 4.80
N GLN A 26 -23.37 -40.06 4.15
CA GLN A 26 -22.22 -39.20 4.42
C GLN A 26 -22.44 -37.87 3.69
N GLY A 27 -22.73 -36.82 4.48
CA GLY A 27 -22.64 -35.45 4.01
C GLY A 27 -21.18 -35.11 3.71
N LEU A 28 -20.88 -34.87 2.44
CA LEU A 28 -19.61 -34.29 1.99
C LEU A 28 -19.49 -32.86 2.52
N PHE A 29 -18.76 -32.68 3.62
CA PHE A 29 -18.20 -31.38 3.97
C PHE A 29 -17.10 -31.06 2.95
N GLN A 30 -17.42 -30.23 1.95
CA GLN A 30 -16.41 -29.55 1.15
C GLN A 30 -15.67 -28.56 2.07
N LEU A 31 -14.42 -28.89 2.40
CA LEU A 31 -13.46 -27.90 2.86
C LEU A 31 -13.28 -26.90 1.73
N GLY A 32 -13.95 -25.75 1.83
CA GLY A 32 -13.68 -24.60 0.99
C GLY A 32 -12.20 -24.25 1.13
N SER A 33 -11.45 -24.39 0.05
CA SER A 33 -10.12 -23.82 -0.07
C SER A 33 -10.22 -22.33 0.21
N ALA A 34 -9.50 -21.86 1.23
CA ALA A 34 -9.32 -20.44 1.48
C ALA A 34 -8.80 -19.80 0.19
N PRO A 35 -9.41 -18.71 -0.31
CA PRO A 35 -8.83 -17.98 -1.42
C PRO A 35 -7.49 -17.42 -0.94
N GLN A 36 -6.40 -18.01 -1.44
CA GLN A 36 -5.07 -17.42 -1.37
C GLN A 36 -5.12 -16.20 -2.27
N VAL A 37 -5.43 -15.04 -1.70
CA VAL A 37 -5.34 -13.75 -2.38
C VAL A 37 -3.86 -13.49 -2.61
N ASN A 38 -3.33 -14.03 -3.70
CA ASN A 38 -2.02 -13.71 -4.20
C ASN A 38 -2.15 -12.35 -4.89
N GLU A 39 -2.29 -11.29 -4.09
CA GLU A 39 -2.18 -9.93 -4.56
C GLU A 39 -0.72 -9.69 -4.99
N PHE A 40 -0.42 -10.02 -6.24
CA PHE A 40 0.60 -9.28 -6.95
C PHE A 40 0.08 -7.85 -7.04
N SER A 41 0.39 -7.03 -6.03
CA SER A 41 -0.01 -5.64 -6.05
C SER A 41 0.60 -5.01 -7.31
N ASN A 42 -0.22 -4.69 -8.30
CA ASN A 42 0.16 -3.84 -9.44
C ASN A 42 0.43 -2.39 -9.01
N GLN A 43 0.63 -2.16 -7.71
CA GLN A 43 0.95 -0.85 -7.16
C GLN A 43 2.43 -0.57 -7.43
N ALA A 44 2.68 0.50 -8.15
CA ALA A 44 4.01 0.95 -8.45
C ALA A 44 4.74 1.35 -7.14
N LYS A 45 5.97 0.88 -6.98
CA LYS A 45 6.87 1.29 -5.91
C LYS A 45 7.68 2.48 -6.36
N THR A 46 7.80 3.48 -5.49
CA THR A 46 8.57 4.69 -5.78
C THR A 46 9.96 4.61 -5.14
N PHE A 47 10.97 5.02 -5.90
CA PHE A 47 12.37 5.11 -5.49
C PHE A 47 12.89 6.50 -5.84
N ALA A 48 13.74 7.07 -4.99
CA ALA A 48 14.44 8.32 -5.25
C ALA A 48 15.93 8.03 -5.33
N TYR A 49 16.47 7.94 -6.53
CA TYR A 49 17.86 7.56 -6.76
C TYR A 49 18.81 8.75 -6.72
N GLU A 50 19.91 8.58 -5.99
CA GLU A 50 21.03 9.52 -5.94
C GLU A 50 22.30 8.80 -6.46
N CYS A 51 22.84 9.28 -7.58
CA CYS A 51 23.97 8.69 -8.29
C CYS A 51 25.29 9.39 -7.98
N GLN A 52 26.39 8.74 -8.37
CA GLN A 52 27.69 9.40 -8.41
C GLN A 52 27.66 10.59 -9.38
N GLY A 53 28.40 11.66 -9.04
CA GLY A 53 28.39 12.89 -9.84
C GLY A 53 27.18 13.80 -9.59
N GLY A 54 26.35 13.51 -8.57
CA GLY A 54 25.28 14.39 -8.12
C GLY A 54 23.98 14.30 -8.92
N TYR A 55 23.92 13.43 -9.94
CA TYR A 55 22.69 13.20 -10.69
C TYR A 55 21.66 12.45 -9.82
N SER A 56 20.39 12.87 -9.89
CA SER A 56 19.31 12.24 -9.14
C SER A 56 18.02 12.17 -9.97
N PHE A 57 17.21 11.15 -9.73
CA PHE A 57 15.94 10.97 -10.41
C PHE A 57 14.97 10.13 -9.56
N THR A 58 13.67 10.27 -9.81
CA THR A 58 12.64 9.43 -9.20
C THR A 58 12.23 8.34 -10.17
N ALA A 59 12.02 7.12 -9.68
CA ALA A 59 11.49 6.00 -10.44
C ALA A 59 10.20 5.48 -9.77
N SER A 60 9.10 5.40 -10.52
CA SER A 60 7.90 4.67 -10.13
C SER A 60 7.87 3.37 -10.93
N ILE A 61 7.88 2.23 -10.26
CA ILE A 61 8.13 0.92 -10.89
C ILE A 61 7.06 -0.06 -10.49
N ASP A 62 6.36 -0.61 -11.47
CA ASP A 62 5.50 -1.79 -11.29
C ASP A 62 6.18 -3.05 -11.89
N ASN A 63 5.41 -4.13 -12.02
CA ASN A 63 5.93 -5.41 -12.50
C ASN A 63 6.29 -5.42 -14.00
N GLN A 64 5.84 -4.44 -14.78
CA GLN A 64 5.96 -4.40 -16.24
C GLN A 64 6.72 -3.17 -16.73
N GLN A 65 6.58 -2.04 -16.04
CA GLN A 65 7.01 -0.73 -16.49
C GLN A 65 7.74 0.04 -15.39
N ALA A 66 8.64 0.91 -15.82
CA ALA A 66 9.25 1.92 -14.99
C ALA A 66 8.99 3.31 -15.59
N TRP A 67 8.35 4.19 -14.82
CA TRP A 67 8.27 5.61 -15.11
C TRP A 67 9.42 6.31 -14.41
N LEU A 68 10.36 6.87 -15.19
CA LEU A 68 11.45 7.67 -14.66
C LEU A 68 11.14 9.14 -14.82
N PHE A 69 11.12 9.86 -13.71
CA PHE A 69 11.02 11.30 -13.63
C PHE A 69 12.44 11.85 -13.60
N LEU A 70 13.00 12.08 -14.78
CA LEU A 70 14.34 12.65 -14.96
C LEU A 70 14.23 14.19 -14.85
N PRO A 71 15.34 14.90 -14.55
CA PRO A 71 15.32 16.36 -14.44
C PRO A 71 14.72 17.07 -15.66
N GLU A 72 14.95 16.55 -16.86
CA GLU A 72 14.52 17.18 -18.12
C GLU A 72 13.18 16.65 -18.66
N ARG A 73 12.77 15.44 -18.26
CA ARG A 73 11.59 14.76 -18.83
C ARG A 73 11.17 13.53 -18.03
N THR A 74 9.93 13.11 -18.23
CA THR A 74 9.47 11.79 -17.82
C THR A 74 9.60 10.80 -18.98
N VAL A 75 10.10 9.58 -18.72
CA VAL A 75 10.14 8.50 -19.70
C VAL A 75 9.52 7.23 -19.13
N THR A 76 8.86 6.46 -19.99
CA THR A 76 8.34 5.12 -19.67
C THR A 76 9.24 4.08 -20.29
N LEU A 77 9.68 3.12 -19.48
CA LEU A 77 10.55 2.03 -19.88
C LEU A 77 9.85 0.70 -19.68
N MET A 78 10.03 -0.22 -20.62
CA MET A 78 9.46 -1.57 -20.54
C MET A 78 10.46 -2.50 -19.90
N HIS A 79 9.97 -3.40 -19.04
CA HIS A 79 10.80 -4.45 -18.46
C HIS A 79 11.37 -5.36 -19.57
N ILE A 80 12.65 -5.70 -19.46
CA ILE A 80 13.34 -6.62 -20.36
C ILE A 80 14.06 -7.71 -19.57
N SER A 81 14.23 -8.88 -20.19
CA SER A 81 14.93 -10.00 -19.55
C SER A 81 16.39 -9.63 -19.24
N ALA A 82 16.85 -10.01 -18.04
CA ALA A 82 18.22 -9.84 -17.59
C ALA A 82 18.63 -11.05 -16.76
N ALA A 83 19.92 -11.39 -16.78
CA ALA A 83 20.47 -12.49 -16.00
C ALA A 83 20.33 -12.29 -14.47
N SER A 84 20.21 -11.04 -14.01
CA SER A 84 20.01 -10.69 -12.61
C SER A 84 19.52 -9.24 -12.49
N GLY A 85 18.73 -8.96 -11.46
CA GLY A 85 18.13 -7.64 -11.23
C GLY A 85 16.95 -7.37 -12.16
N MET A 86 16.40 -6.17 -12.05
CA MET A 86 15.27 -5.71 -12.87
C MET A 86 15.77 -4.68 -13.87
N LYS A 87 15.67 -5.01 -15.15
CA LYS A 87 16.17 -4.16 -16.24
C LYS A 87 14.99 -3.67 -17.06
N TYR A 88 15.03 -2.39 -17.39
CA TYR A 88 14.01 -1.71 -18.15
C TYR A 88 14.67 -0.92 -19.27
N SER A 89 14.04 -0.90 -20.44
CA SER A 89 14.57 -0.24 -21.62
C SER A 89 13.47 0.53 -22.35
N GLY A 90 13.85 1.66 -22.93
CA GLY A 90 13.04 2.46 -23.83
C GLY A 90 13.94 3.06 -24.91
N GLU A 91 13.43 4.09 -25.59
CA GLU A 91 14.21 4.80 -26.60
C GLU A 91 15.37 5.57 -25.95
N ARG A 92 16.60 5.17 -26.27
CA ARG A 92 17.86 5.82 -25.80
C ARG A 92 17.99 5.88 -24.27
N VAL A 93 17.17 5.16 -23.52
CA VAL A 93 17.23 5.11 -22.05
C VAL A 93 17.16 3.67 -21.58
N MET A 94 18.07 3.30 -20.69
CA MET A 94 18.08 2.01 -20.02
C MET A 94 18.28 2.22 -18.52
N PHE A 95 17.47 1.52 -17.73
CA PHE A 95 17.55 1.52 -16.29
C PHE A 95 17.69 0.09 -15.78
N TRP A 96 18.68 -0.16 -14.93
CA TRP A 96 18.92 -1.46 -14.36
C TRP A 96 19.12 -1.36 -12.87
N SER A 97 18.19 -1.93 -12.11
CA SER A 97 18.27 -2.05 -10.66
C SER A 97 18.78 -3.42 -10.27
N LYS A 98 19.89 -3.49 -9.51
CA LYS A 98 20.49 -4.75 -9.05
C LYS A 98 20.98 -4.62 -7.61
N GLY A 99 20.33 -5.35 -6.70
CA GLY A 99 20.68 -5.32 -5.29
C GLY A 99 20.36 -3.96 -4.67
N LYS A 100 21.39 -3.25 -4.19
CA LYS A 100 21.25 -1.94 -3.52
C LYS A 100 21.57 -0.74 -4.42
N GLU A 101 21.97 -1.00 -5.66
CA GLU A 101 22.38 0.03 -6.60
C GLU A 101 21.62 -0.10 -7.91
N ALA A 102 21.52 1.02 -8.62
CA ALA A 102 21.02 1.07 -9.98
C ALA A 102 22.03 1.74 -10.91
N LEU A 103 21.87 1.45 -12.20
CA LEU A 103 22.56 2.10 -13.30
C LEU A 103 21.49 2.70 -14.21
N LEU A 104 21.71 3.96 -14.60
CA LEU A 104 20.90 4.66 -15.59
C LEU A 104 21.79 5.04 -16.76
N GLU A 105 21.36 4.70 -17.97
CA GLU A 105 22.01 5.09 -19.21
C GLU A 105 21.04 5.96 -20.01
N ILE A 106 21.48 7.13 -20.43
CA ILE A 106 20.74 8.05 -21.30
C ILE A 106 21.65 8.38 -22.48
N ASP A 107 21.20 8.04 -23.67
CA ASP A 107 22.01 8.03 -24.88
C ASP A 107 23.27 7.16 -24.67
N ASN A 108 24.45 7.77 -24.57
CA ASN A 108 25.72 7.09 -24.26
C ASN A 108 26.30 7.52 -22.90
N THR A 109 25.54 8.26 -22.09
CA THR A 109 25.96 8.72 -20.77
C THR A 109 25.49 7.75 -19.71
N ILE A 110 26.42 7.26 -18.89
CA ILE A 110 26.15 6.26 -17.85
C ILE A 110 26.27 6.90 -16.47
N TYR A 111 25.17 6.88 -15.72
CA TYR A 111 25.09 7.23 -14.31
C TYR A 111 25.18 5.95 -13.47
N LYS A 112 26.22 5.86 -12.62
CA LYS A 112 26.53 4.68 -11.81
C LYS A 112 26.35 4.96 -10.32
N GLY A 113 26.29 3.88 -9.54
CA GLY A 113 26.23 3.94 -8.08
C GLY A 113 24.97 4.64 -7.57
N CYS A 114 23.86 4.55 -8.33
CA CYS A 114 22.60 5.18 -7.96
C CYS A 114 21.98 4.42 -6.79
N LYS A 115 21.84 5.06 -5.63
CA LYS A 115 21.28 4.46 -4.41
C LYS A 115 19.94 5.08 -4.07
N ASN A 116 19.01 4.26 -3.61
CA ASN A 116 17.71 4.76 -3.18
C ASN A 116 17.83 5.53 -1.86
N ASN A 117 17.44 6.79 -1.87
CA ASN A 117 17.18 7.57 -0.68
C ASN A 117 15.76 7.26 -0.20
N HIS A 118 15.65 6.33 0.75
CA HIS A 118 14.36 5.87 1.27
C HIS A 118 13.48 7.00 1.83
N SER A 119 14.08 7.95 2.56
CA SER A 119 13.34 9.08 3.11
C SER A 119 12.73 9.93 2.00
N LYS A 120 13.50 10.28 0.96
CA LYS A 120 12.97 11.01 -0.21
C LYS A 120 11.93 10.20 -0.97
N ALA A 121 12.15 8.90 -1.15
CA ALA A 121 11.23 8.02 -1.87
C ALA A 121 9.81 8.00 -1.26
N ILE A 122 9.69 8.11 0.06
CA ILE A 122 8.40 8.18 0.76
C ILE A 122 7.62 9.46 0.38
N TRP A 123 8.30 10.60 0.31
CA TRP A 123 7.68 11.87 -0.08
C TRP A 123 7.32 11.90 -1.57
N GLU A 124 8.20 11.40 -2.43
CA GLU A 124 7.93 11.26 -3.86
C GLU A 124 6.76 10.30 -4.10
N HIS A 125 6.65 9.20 -3.34
CA HIS A 125 5.52 8.29 -3.43
C HIS A 125 4.21 9.01 -3.11
N ALA A 126 4.17 9.78 -2.02
CA ALA A 126 2.97 10.54 -1.65
C ALA A 126 2.59 11.53 -2.78
N LYS A 127 3.56 12.28 -3.30
CA LYS A 127 3.36 13.21 -4.42
C LYS A 127 2.76 12.50 -5.64
N LEU A 128 3.34 11.37 -6.06
CA LEU A 128 2.88 10.63 -7.23
C LEU A 128 1.50 9.98 -7.04
N ASN A 129 1.05 9.80 -5.80
CA ASN A 129 -0.30 9.35 -5.48
C ASN A 129 -1.30 10.50 -5.26
N GLY A 130 -0.95 11.72 -5.66
CA GLY A 130 -1.86 12.87 -5.63
C GLY A 130 -1.92 13.62 -4.29
N VAL A 131 -1.01 13.35 -3.36
CA VAL A 131 -0.95 14.10 -2.10
C VAL A 131 -0.35 15.48 -2.36
N ASP A 132 -1.08 16.53 -2.00
CA ASP A 132 -0.68 17.93 -2.15
C ASP A 132 0.03 18.48 -0.90
N PHE A 133 -0.28 17.93 0.27
CA PHE A 133 0.39 18.31 1.51
C PHE A 133 0.58 17.09 2.40
N ARG A 134 1.79 16.95 2.94
CA ARG A 134 2.12 15.87 3.86
C ARG A 134 2.85 16.38 5.09
N ALA A 135 2.50 15.83 6.24
CA ALA A 135 3.08 16.15 7.53
C ALA A 135 3.32 14.90 8.37
N LEU A 136 4.24 15.00 9.31
CA LEU A 136 4.60 13.94 10.24
C LEU A 136 4.93 14.50 11.62
N GLY A 137 4.83 13.65 12.64
CA GLY A 137 5.37 13.90 13.97
C GLY A 137 5.84 12.62 14.64
N ASN A 138 6.67 12.78 15.67
CA ASN A 138 7.43 11.67 16.27
C ASN A 138 6.85 11.18 17.60
N GLU A 139 6.22 12.05 18.39
CA GLU A 139 5.78 11.74 19.75
C GLU A 139 4.34 12.22 20.01
N PRO A 140 3.34 11.32 19.96
CA PRO A 140 3.43 9.98 19.37
C PRO A 140 3.67 10.03 17.85
N SER A 141 4.06 8.91 17.23
CA SER A 141 4.28 8.88 15.76
C SER A 141 2.97 9.01 14.99
N TRP A 142 2.91 9.93 14.03
CA TRP A 142 1.77 10.13 13.15
C TRP A 142 2.17 10.65 11.77
N VAL A 143 1.29 10.45 10.79
CA VAL A 143 1.38 10.98 9.43
C VAL A 143 0.04 11.59 9.05
N LEU A 144 0.06 12.74 8.39
CA LEU A 144 -1.11 13.37 7.79
C LEU A 144 -0.86 13.64 6.32
N GLU A 145 -1.86 13.36 5.49
CA GLU A 145 -1.85 13.66 4.06
C GLU A 145 -3.15 14.38 3.67
N ILE A 146 -3.02 15.38 2.80
CA ILE A 146 -4.14 16.08 2.18
C ILE A 146 -4.06 15.86 0.68
N ILE A 147 -5.17 15.38 0.10
CA ILE A 147 -5.40 15.34 -1.34
C ILE A 147 -6.44 16.42 -1.65
N ALA A 148 -6.03 17.43 -2.41
CA ALA A 148 -6.82 18.61 -2.70
C ALA A 148 -8.12 18.25 -3.43
N GLY A 149 -9.22 18.82 -2.95
CA GLY A 149 -10.56 18.52 -3.45
C GLY A 149 -11.12 17.14 -3.07
N GLU A 150 -10.37 16.32 -2.32
CA GLU A 150 -10.80 14.96 -1.97
C GLU A 150 -10.89 14.76 -0.46
N LYS A 151 -9.75 14.65 0.24
CA LYS A 151 -9.74 14.16 1.63
C LYS A 151 -8.52 14.54 2.43
N ILE A 152 -8.66 14.40 3.75
CA ILE A 152 -7.57 14.39 4.73
C ILE A 152 -7.46 12.99 5.30
N THR A 153 -6.25 12.43 5.33
CA THR A 153 -5.99 11.18 6.07
C THR A 153 -5.04 11.44 7.23
N PHE A 154 -5.36 10.89 8.39
CA PHE A 154 -4.49 10.90 9.57
C PHE A 154 -4.22 9.46 9.99
N SER A 155 -2.96 9.10 10.18
CA SER A 155 -2.56 7.73 10.51
C SER A 155 -1.54 7.72 11.64
N GLN A 156 -1.65 6.72 12.52
CA GLN A 156 -0.66 6.40 13.55
C GLN A 156 -0.13 4.98 13.28
N PRO A 157 0.93 4.86 12.46
CA PRO A 157 1.38 3.56 11.94
C PRO A 157 1.76 2.56 13.05
N LEU A 158 2.37 3.03 14.14
CA LEU A 158 2.84 2.18 15.24
C LEU A 158 1.71 1.44 15.97
N VAL A 159 0.51 2.02 15.99
CA VAL A 159 -0.67 1.43 16.64
C VAL A 159 -1.75 1.04 15.62
N ALA A 160 -1.38 0.98 14.33
CA ALA A 160 -2.24 0.60 13.22
C ALA A 160 -3.60 1.34 13.17
N LYS A 161 -3.63 2.63 13.54
CA LYS A 161 -4.84 3.47 13.43
C LYS A 161 -4.79 4.34 12.19
N ARG A 162 -5.91 4.45 11.49
CA ARG A 162 -6.09 5.32 10.31
C ARG A 162 -7.49 5.92 10.32
N PHE A 163 -7.54 7.21 10.03
CA PHE A 163 -8.75 8.01 9.96
C PHE A 163 -8.77 8.72 8.61
N GLU A 164 -9.95 8.82 8.02
CA GLU A 164 -10.17 9.50 6.75
C GLU A 164 -11.33 10.48 6.93
N PHE A 165 -11.10 11.73 6.54
CA PHE A 165 -12.07 12.80 6.66
C PHE A 165 -12.28 13.47 5.31
N THR A 166 -13.52 13.88 5.04
CA THR A 166 -13.79 14.79 3.92
C THR A 166 -13.02 16.09 4.11
N LEU A 167 -12.43 16.61 3.03
CA LEU A 167 -11.71 17.88 3.03
C LEU A 167 -12.71 19.06 3.05
N PRO A 168 -12.77 19.88 4.11
CA PRO A 168 -13.63 21.06 4.14
C PRO A 168 -12.96 22.25 3.45
N GLU A 169 -13.75 23.31 3.22
CA GLU A 169 -13.21 24.62 2.86
C GLU A 169 -12.28 25.15 3.98
N PRO A 170 -11.03 25.54 3.66
CA PRO A 170 -10.08 26.00 4.66
C PRO A 170 -10.41 27.40 5.17
N LYS A 171 -10.19 27.60 6.47
CA LYS A 171 -10.12 28.95 7.07
C LYS A 171 -8.69 29.45 6.93
N VAL A 172 -8.47 30.39 6.01
CA VAL A 172 -7.14 30.95 5.71
C VAL A 172 -6.97 32.31 6.37
N ASN A 173 -5.88 32.48 7.12
CA ASN A 173 -5.39 33.78 7.57
C ASN A 173 -4.03 34.07 6.92
N GLN A 174 -4.05 34.89 5.86
CA GLN A 174 -2.85 35.21 5.08
C GLN A 174 -1.81 36.00 5.90
N SER A 175 -2.25 36.96 6.74
CA SER A 175 -1.36 37.78 7.55
C SER A 175 -0.60 36.95 8.59
N ALA A 176 -1.27 35.97 9.20
CA ALA A 176 -0.66 35.04 10.15
C ALA A 176 0.02 33.83 9.47
N ARG A 177 -0.09 33.70 8.15
CA ARG A 177 0.34 32.52 7.36
C ARG A 177 -0.20 31.20 7.93
N THR A 178 -1.48 31.20 8.29
CA THR A 178 -2.14 30.04 8.90
C THR A 178 -3.28 29.55 8.02
N THR A 179 -3.39 28.24 7.87
CA THR A 179 -4.53 27.55 7.25
C THR A 179 -5.11 26.56 8.24
N GLN A 180 -6.42 26.60 8.47
CA GLN A 180 -7.11 25.70 9.38
C GLN A 180 -8.19 24.90 8.65
N TYR A 181 -8.26 23.61 8.95
CA TYR A 181 -9.32 22.70 8.53
C TYR A 181 -9.99 22.14 9.77
N ASP A 182 -11.32 22.25 9.84
CA ASP A 182 -12.12 21.62 10.89
C ASP A 182 -13.09 20.65 10.22
N THR A 183 -12.97 19.37 10.54
CA THR A 183 -13.78 18.30 9.92
C THR A 183 -14.13 17.24 10.96
N LYS A 184 -15.12 16.42 10.63
CA LYS A 184 -15.56 15.31 11.47
C LYS A 184 -16.09 14.18 10.60
N ASP A 185 -15.99 12.96 11.09
CA ASP A 185 -16.78 11.83 10.59
C ASP A 185 -17.85 11.47 11.65
N ASN A 186 -18.41 10.27 11.59
CA ASN A 186 -19.47 9.84 12.51
C ASN A 186 -18.98 9.66 13.97
N GLU A 187 -17.69 9.46 14.20
CA GLU A 187 -17.12 9.08 15.50
C GLU A 187 -15.99 10.00 15.96
N HIS A 188 -15.34 10.69 15.02
CA HIS A 188 -14.10 11.42 15.25
C HIS A 188 -14.19 12.87 14.78
N THR A 189 -13.49 13.74 15.50
CA THR A 189 -13.35 15.16 15.21
C THR A 189 -11.89 15.52 14.98
N LEU A 190 -11.60 16.23 13.90
CA LEU A 190 -10.27 16.65 13.51
C LEU A 190 -10.23 18.17 13.34
N SER A 191 -9.35 18.84 14.08
CA SER A 191 -8.92 20.22 13.80
C SER A 191 -7.45 20.21 13.41
N LEU A 192 -7.16 20.65 12.19
CA LEU A 192 -5.82 20.75 11.63
C LEU A 192 -5.46 22.22 11.46
N VAL A 193 -4.32 22.62 12.01
CA VAL A 193 -3.74 23.94 11.82
C VAL A 193 -2.35 23.81 11.19
N ILE A 194 -2.18 24.40 10.02
CA ILE A 194 -0.91 24.51 9.31
C ILE A 194 -0.42 25.96 9.43
N ASN A 195 0.74 26.15 10.04
CA ASN A 195 1.40 27.44 10.15
C ASN A 195 2.65 27.46 9.26
N GLY A 196 2.77 28.45 8.38
CA GLY A 196 3.91 28.67 7.47
C GLY A 196 5.18 29.16 8.19
N LYS A 197 5.58 28.45 9.24
CA LYS A 197 6.76 28.67 10.07
C LYS A 197 7.66 27.45 9.97
N SER A 198 8.96 27.71 9.80
CA SER A 198 10.01 26.68 9.73
C SER A 198 9.92 25.72 10.92
N CYS A 199 10.00 24.43 10.60
CA CYS A 199 9.91 23.33 11.57
C CYS A 199 11.07 22.37 11.32
N SER A 200 11.70 21.87 12.37
CA SER A 200 12.74 20.82 12.26
C SER A 200 12.20 19.55 12.87
N ASP A 201 12.29 18.45 12.14
CA ASP A 201 12.03 17.12 12.70
C ASP A 201 13.11 16.83 13.77
N THR A 202 12.66 16.52 14.98
CA THR A 202 13.54 16.29 16.15
C THR A 202 14.37 15.02 16.05
N MET A 203 13.94 14.05 15.22
CA MET A 203 14.61 12.76 15.05
C MET A 203 15.59 12.78 13.89
N SER A 204 15.23 13.40 12.76
CA SER A 204 16.07 13.42 11.56
C SER A 204 16.88 14.71 11.37
N GLY A 205 16.45 15.82 11.97
CA GLY A 205 16.98 17.15 11.69
C GLY A 205 16.51 17.74 10.35
N GLU A 206 15.64 17.06 9.60
CA GLU A 206 15.10 17.59 8.33
C GLU A 206 14.31 18.86 8.59
N SER A 207 14.55 19.88 7.76
CA SER A 207 13.86 21.16 7.84
C SER A 207 12.65 21.20 6.91
N PHE A 208 11.54 21.70 7.43
CA PHE A 208 10.24 21.80 6.76
C PHE A 208 9.76 23.25 6.77
N ALA A 209 8.96 23.60 5.77
CA ALA A 209 8.42 24.95 5.61
C ALA A 209 7.28 25.27 6.60
N SER A 210 6.62 24.24 7.15
CA SER A 210 5.43 24.41 7.97
C SER A 210 5.49 23.65 9.29
N THR A 211 4.98 24.28 10.34
CA THR A 211 4.64 23.66 11.62
C THR A 211 3.17 23.25 11.59
N VAL A 212 2.87 22.03 12.03
CA VAL A 212 1.53 21.45 11.97
C VAL A 212 1.08 21.06 13.36
N THR A 213 -0.16 21.43 13.70
CA THR A 213 -0.86 20.97 14.90
C THR A 213 -2.14 20.28 14.47
N VAL A 214 -2.35 19.06 14.96
CA VAL A 214 -3.57 18.29 14.77
C VAL A 214 -4.20 18.07 16.14
N ILE A 215 -5.50 18.29 16.24
CA ILE A 215 -6.31 17.91 17.40
C ILE A 215 -7.29 16.85 16.92
N LEU A 216 -7.10 15.60 17.36
CA LEU A 216 -7.98 14.47 17.07
C LEU A 216 -8.65 14.02 18.37
N ASP A 217 -9.97 14.19 18.46
CA ASP A 217 -10.78 13.88 19.64
C ASP A 217 -10.22 14.46 20.95
N GLY A 218 -9.78 15.72 20.87
CA GLY A 218 -9.17 16.45 21.98
C GLY A 218 -7.68 16.13 22.22
N ASN A 219 -7.11 15.10 21.59
CA ASN A 219 -5.69 14.79 21.70
C ASN A 219 -4.88 15.65 20.74
N THR A 220 -3.84 16.31 21.25
CA THR A 220 -2.99 17.21 20.45
C THR A 220 -1.74 16.50 19.94
N PHE A 221 -1.48 16.65 18.65
CA PHE A 221 -0.32 16.13 17.94
C PHE A 221 0.41 17.28 17.27
N LYS A 222 1.73 17.36 17.44
CA LYS A 222 2.58 18.39 16.84
C LYS A 222 3.58 17.76 15.89
N GLY A 223 3.93 18.48 14.83
CA GLY A 223 4.82 17.97 13.81
C GLY A 223 5.17 19.00 12.74
N CYS A 224 5.82 18.52 11.68
CA CYS A 224 6.32 19.31 10.58
C CYS A 224 5.70 18.84 9.26
N GLY A 225 5.53 19.73 8.30
CA GLY A 225 4.98 19.37 6.99
C GLY A 225 5.44 20.26 5.86
N LYS A 226 5.21 19.80 4.64
CA LYS A 226 5.48 20.53 3.41
C LYS A 226 4.44 20.23 2.35
N VAL A 227 4.28 21.20 1.46
CA VAL A 227 3.51 21.07 0.23
C VAL A 227 4.28 20.19 -0.74
N LEU A 228 3.56 19.39 -1.52
CA LEU A 228 4.07 18.51 -2.56
C LEU A 228 3.48 18.97 -3.90
N HIS A 229 4.33 19.48 -4.78
CA HIS A 229 4.00 19.92 -6.14
C HIS A 229 5.09 19.42 -7.09
#